data_AF-A0A5K0YYN8-F1
#
_entry.id   AF-A0A5K0YYN8-F1
#
_cell.length_a   1.000
_cell.length_b   1.000
_cell.length_c   1.000
_cell.angle_alpha   90.00
_cell.angle_beta   90.00
_cell.angle_gamma   90.00
#
_symmetry.space_group_name_H-M   'P 1'
#
loop_
_entity.id
_entity.type
_entity.pdbx_description
1 polymer ?
#
loop_
_entity_poly.entity_id
_entity_poly.type
_entity_poly.pdbx_seq_one_letter_code
_entity_poly.pdbx_strand_id
1 'polypeptide(L)' 'IQAFEIMAIAAVGNNLITYVFNDLHFSLPKSANTVTNFVGTIFLLSLLGGFLSDSYIGSFWTIIIFGFVELS' A
#
# COMPACT_ATOMS: atom_id res chain seq x y z
N ILE A 1 -17.30 2.13 -1.99
CA ILE A 1 -16.08 2.04 -1.15
C ILE A 1 -15.02 1.21 -1.86
N GLN A 2 -15.27 -0.06 -2.14
CA GLN A 2 -14.31 -0.94 -2.83
C GLN A 2 -13.81 -0.41 -4.20
N ALA A 3 -14.69 0.19 -5.01
CA ALA A 3 -14.30 0.82 -6.27
C ALA A 3 -13.34 2.02 -6.09
N PHE A 4 -13.47 2.77 -4.99
CA PHE A 4 -12.57 3.89 -4.68
C PHE A 4 -11.21 3.39 -4.18
N GLU A 5 -11.18 2.29 -3.41
CA GLU A 5 -9.91 1.65 -3.01
C GLU A 5 -9.13 1.14 -4.22
N ILE A 6 -9.80 0.46 -5.15
CA ILE A 6 -9.16 -0.04 -6.38
C ILE A 6 -8.64 1.12 -7.23
N MET A 7 -9.41 2.21 -7.34
CA MET A 7 -8.99 3.42 -8.03
C MET A 7 -7.76 4.06 -7.36
N ALA A 8 -7.72 4.14 -6.04
CA ALA A 8 -6.58 4.69 -5.30
C ALA A 8 -5.32 3.83 -5.47
N ILE A 9 -5.44 2.49 -5.37
CA ILE A 9 -4.31 1.57 -5.57
C ILE A 9 -3.78 1.68 -6.99
N ALA A 10 -4.66 1.74 -8.00
CA ALA A 10 -4.26 1.91 -9.39
C ALA A 10 -3.57 3.27 -9.63
N ALA A 11 -4.12 4.36 -9.09
CA ALA A 11 -3.54 5.71 -9.23
C ALA A 11 -2.17 5.82 -8.56
N VAL A 12 -2.02 5.31 -7.33
CA VAL A 12 -0.73 5.29 -6.61
C VAL A 12 0.28 4.40 -7.33
N GLY A 13 -0.12 3.21 -7.79
CA GLY A 13 0.77 2.31 -8.54
C GLY A 13 1.27 2.94 -9.83
N ASN A 14 0.40 3.63 -10.58
CA ASN A 14 0.77 4.27 -11.83
C ASN A 14 1.72 5.46 -11.60
N ASN A 15 1.46 6.30 -10.59
CA ASN A 15 2.36 7.39 -10.20
C ASN A 15 3.72 6.86 -9.72
N LEU A 16 3.73 5.78 -8.94
CA LEU A 16 4.95 5.18 -8.43
C LEU A 16 5.81 4.59 -9.55
N ILE A 17 5.22 3.93 -10.55
CA ILE A 17 5.96 3.43 -11.72
C ILE A 17 6.62 4.60 -12.45
N THR A 18 5.87 5.67 -12.71
CA THR A 18 6.40 6.85 -13.40
C THR A 18 7.50 7.52 -12.58
N TYR A 19 7.35 7.65 -11.26
CA TYR A 19 8.36 8.23 -10.38
C TYR A 19 9.65 7.40 -10.35
N VAL A 20 9.55 6.08 -10.16
CA VAL A 20 10.74 5.21 -10.11
C VAL A 20 11.45 5.14 -11.46
N PHE A 21 10.70 5.26 -12.57
CA PHE A 21 11.25 5.28 -13.92
C PHE A 21 11.89 6.63 -14.30
N ASN A 22 11.26 7.76 -13.97
CA ASN A 22 11.70 9.09 -14.40
C ASN A 22 12.69 9.73 -13.42
N ASP A 23 12.38 9.75 -12.12
CA ASP A 23 13.19 10.43 -11.09
C ASP A 23 14.34 9.58 -10.56
N LEU A 24 14.17 8.26 -10.47
CA LEU A 24 15.23 7.34 -9.96
C LEU A 24 16.09 6.70 -11.06
N HIS A 25 15.80 6.92 -12.35
CA HIS A 25 16.51 6.32 -13.50
C HIS A 25 16.68 4.79 -13.40
N PHE A 26 15.70 4.07 -12.81
CA PHE A 26 15.75 2.60 -12.78
C PHE A 26 15.38 1.99 -14.13
N SER A 27 16.01 0.85 -14.48
CA SER A 27 15.64 0.10 -15.68
C SER A 27 14.20 -0.41 -15.58
N LEU A 28 13.50 -0.49 -16.73
CA LEU A 28 12.11 -0.94 -16.82
C LEU A 28 11.76 -2.20 -15.98
N PRO A 29 12.56 -3.29 -15.99
CA PRO A 29 12.27 -4.46 -15.15
C PRO A 29 12.42 -4.19 -13.65
N LYS A 30 13.27 -3.24 -13.25
CA LYS A 30 13.51 -2.91 -11.85
C LYS A 30 12.39 -2.03 -11.28
N SER A 31 11.87 -1.08 -12.05
CA SER A 31 10.68 -0.30 -11.66
C SER A 31 9.44 -1.19 -11.54
N ALA A 32 9.22 -2.11 -12.48
CA ALA A 32 8.09 -3.05 -12.42
C ALA A 32 8.15 -3.95 -11.18
N ASN A 33 9.33 -4.44 -10.82
CA ASN A 33 9.53 -5.24 -9.60
C ASN A 33 9.27 -4.41 -8.33
N THR A 34 9.77 -3.17 -8.26
CA THR A 34 9.54 -2.29 -7.11
C THR A 34 8.05 -2.03 -6.89
N VAL A 35 7.30 -1.72 -7.96
CA VAL A 35 5.86 -1.47 -7.84
C VAL A 35 5.08 -2.74 -7.51
N THR A 36 5.45 -3.88 -8.11
CA THR A 36 4.83 -5.17 -7.78
C THR A 36 5.06 -5.54 -6.31
N ASN A 37 6.29 -5.34 -5.81
CA ASN A 37 6.62 -5.62 -4.42
C ASN A 37 5.90 -4.66 -3.46
N PHE A 38 5.73 -3.40 -3.84
CA PHE A 38 4.95 -2.40 -3.08
C PHE A 38 3.47 -2.80 -2.99
N VAL A 39 2.83 -3.09 -4.13
CA VAL A 39 1.43 -3.53 -4.16
C VAL A 39 1.25 -4.83 -3.36
N GLY A 40 2.16 -5.80 -3.53
CA GLY A 40 2.14 -7.05 -2.76
C GLY A 40 2.26 -6.83 -1.26
N THR A 41 3.09 -5.88 -0.83
CA THR A 41 3.25 -5.53 0.59
C THR A 41 1.98 -4.91 1.16
N ILE A 42 1.29 -4.03 0.42
CA ILE A 42 0.00 -3.44 0.85
C ILE A 42 -1.04 -4.54 1.10
N PHE A 43 -1.14 -5.53 0.21
CA PHE A 43 -2.07 -6.66 0.40
C PHE A 43 -1.74 -7.49 1.64
N LEU A 44 -0.47 -7.82 1.84
CA LEU A 44 -0.03 -8.56 3.03
C LEU A 44 -0.25 -7.76 4.32
N LEU A 45 0.00 -6.45 4.27
CA LEU A 45 -0.18 -5.55 5.41
C LEU A 45 -1.68 -5.40 5.76
N SER A 46 -2.56 -5.32 4.76
CA SER A 46 -4.01 -5.30 4.95
C SER A 46 -4.52 -6.58 5.62
N LEU A 47 -4.02 -7.75 5.17
CA LEU A 47 -4.33 -9.04 5.79
C LEU A 47 -3.85 -9.11 7.25
N LEU A 48 -2.63 -8.64 7.51
CA LEU A 48 -2.07 -8.55 8.87
C LEU A 48 -2.86 -7.58 9.75
N GLY A 49 -3.23 -6.41 9.24
CA GLY A 49 -4.02 -5.40 9.96
C GLY A 49 -5.41 -5.92 10.34
N GLY A 50 -6.08 -6.62 9.42
CA GLY A 50 -7.35 -7.30 9.71
C GLY A 50 -7.21 -8.39 10.78
N PHE A 51 -6.18 -9.23 10.69
CA PHE A 51 -5.91 -10.26 11.69
C PHE A 51 -5.62 -9.67 13.09
N LEU A 52 -4.81 -8.61 13.17
CA LEU A 52 -4.53 -7.90 14.42
C LEU A 52 -5.78 -7.26 15.02
N SER A 53 -6.65 -6.71 14.16
CA SER A 53 -7.93 -6.10 14.56
C SER A 53 -8.85 -7.11 15.23
N ASP A 54 -8.94 -8.31 14.67
CA ASP A 54 -9.86 -9.35 15.12
C ASP A 54 -9.32 -10.13 16.33
N SER A 55 -8.01 -10.32 16.46
CA SER A 55 -7.43 -11.20 17.48
C SER A 55 -6.92 -10.50 18.75
N TYR A 56 -6.37 -9.28 18.67
CA TYR A 56 -5.55 -8.75 19.78
C TYR A 56 -5.93 -7.35 20.28
N ILE A 57 -6.27 -6.43 19.39
CA ILE A 57 -6.25 -4.98 19.70
C ILE A 57 -7.67 -4.37 19.71
N GLY A 58 -8.63 -5.01 19.02
CA GLY A 58 -9.95 -4.48 18.78
C GLY A 58 -9.94 -3.40 17.68
N SER A 59 -11.02 -3.34 16.90
CA SER A 59 -11.10 -2.53 15.67
C SER A 59 -10.81 -1.03 15.86
N PHE A 60 -11.08 -0.48 17.05
CA PHE A 60 -10.85 0.94 17.34
C PHE A 60 -9.36 1.31 17.43
N TRP A 61 -8.55 0.49 18.09
CA TRP A 61 -7.14 0.77 18.29
C TRP A 61 -6.30 0.49 17.05
N THR A 62 -6.68 -0.51 16.24
CA THR A 62 -6.04 -0.76 14.94
C THR A 62 -6.27 0.39 13.96
N ILE A 63 -7.47 0.97 13.91
CA ILE A 63 -7.76 2.15 13.09
C ILE A 63 -6.92 3.35 13.53
N ILE A 64 -6.78 3.61 14.83
CA ILE A 64 -5.96 4.74 15.32
C ILE A 64 -4.49 4.56 14.96
N ILE A 65 -3.92 3.36 15.16
CA ILE A 65 -2.50 3.10 14.87
C ILE A 65 -2.22 3.21 13.37
N PHE A 66 -3.06 2.59 12.53
CA PHE A 66 -2.90 2.68 11.08
C PHE A 66 -3.19 4.10 10.55
N GLY A 67 -4.15 4.81 11.11
CA GLY A 67 -4.43 6.20 10.75
C GLY A 67 -3.27 7.15 11.07
N PHE A 68 -2.55 6.94 12.19
CA PHE A 68 -1.34 7.69 12.47
C PHE A 68 -0.20 7.39 11.50
N VAL A 69 -0.06 6.13 11.07
CA VAL A 69 0.94 5.71 10.08
C VAL A 69 0.61 6.25 8.67
N GLU A 70 -0.66 6.36 8.32
CA GLU A 70 -1.08 6.93 7.03
C GLU A 70 -0.85 8.45 6.96
N LEU A 71 -1.04 9.15 8.08
CA LEU A 71 -0.90 10.61 8.14
C LEU A 71 0.56 11.09 8.27
N SER A 72 1.47 10.20 8.70
CA SER A 72 2.91 10.49 8.89
C SER A 72 3.71 10.33 7.60
#